data_AF-A0A1N6Z9Y2-F1
#
_entry.id   AF-A0A1N6Z9Y2-F1
#
_cell.length_a   1.000
_cell.length_b   1.000
_cell.length_c   1.000
_cell.angle_alpha   90.00
_cell.angle_beta   90.00
_cell.angle_gamma   90.00
#
_symmetry.space_group_name_H-M   'P 1'
#
loop_
_entity.id
_entity.type
_entity.pdbx_description
1 polymer ?
#
loop_
_entity_poly.entity_id
_entity_poly.type
_entity_poly.pdbx_seq_one_letter_code
_entity_poly.pdbx_strand_id
1 'polypeptide(L)' 'MKYCLTCDWYTTPADEPSKATRSKDAIDHHVETGHTIDSSNGIVPPQLPDLPEEVFVRDLLPARSSD' A
#
# COMPACT_ATOMS: atom_id res chain seq x y z
N MET A 1 -2.16 10.40 3.73
CA MET A 1 -3.18 10.62 4.76
C MET A 1 -3.18 9.46 5.73
N LYS A 2 -3.71 9.65 6.94
CA LYS A 2 -4.05 8.59 7.88
C LYS A 2 -5.45 8.90 8.41
N TYR A 3 -6.30 7.90 8.54
CA TYR A 3 -7.63 8.10 9.13
C TYR A 3 -8.05 6.89 9.95
N CYS A 4 -8.74 7.16 11.05
CA CYS A 4 -9.30 6.13 11.91
C CYS A 4 -10.62 5.63 11.34
N LEU A 5 -10.84 4.32 11.38
CA LEU A 5 -12.08 3.70 10.90
C LEU A 5 -13.19 3.66 11.96
N THR A 6 -12.89 4.05 13.20
CA THR A 6 -13.79 3.93 14.35
C THR A 6 -14.21 5.28 14.93
N CYS A 7 -13.41 6.33 14.75
CA CYS A 7 -13.70 7.68 15.22
C CYS A 7 -13.19 8.75 14.23
N ASP A 8 -13.45 10.01 14.52
CA ASP A 8 -13.15 11.14 13.62
C ASP A 8 -11.67 11.57 13.63
N TRP A 9 -10.75 10.73 14.11
CA TRP A 9 -9.32 11.06 14.09
C TRP A 9 -8.72 10.90 12.69
N TYR A 10 -7.99 11.92 12.22
CA TYR A 10 -7.26 11.88 10.96
C TYR A 10 -6.05 12.82 10.96
N THR A 11 -5.10 12.58 10.06
CA THR A 11 -4.00 13.51 9.75
C THR A 11 -3.69 13.53 8.26
N THR A 12 -3.48 14.73 7.72
CA THR A 12 -3.20 14.95 6.31
C THR A 12 -1.81 15.55 6.09
N PRO A 13 -1.22 15.42 4.88
CA PRO A 13 0.03 16.10 4.56
C PRO A 13 -0.04 17.63 4.61
N ALA A 14 -1.25 18.21 4.59
CA ALA A 14 -1.44 19.66 4.71
C ALA A 14 -1.26 20.14 6.16
N ASP A 15 -1.69 19.32 7.12
CA ASP A 15 -1.58 19.63 8.56
C ASP A 15 -0.18 19.34 9.10
N GLU A 16 0.37 18.18 8.71
CA GLU A 16 1.71 17.76 9.11
C GLU A 16 2.44 17.21 7.87
N PRO A 17 3.44 17.89 7.30
CA PRO A 17 4.09 17.48 6.06
C PRO A 17 5.00 16.26 6.23
N SER A 18 5.54 16.00 7.42
CA SER A 18 6.41 14.85 7.69
C SER A 18 5.62 13.55 7.68
N LYS A 19 5.98 12.65 6.75
CA LYS A 19 5.43 11.29 6.71
C LYS A 19 5.75 10.50 7.99
N ALA A 20 6.93 10.73 8.58
CA ALA A 20 7.36 10.03 9.78
C ALA A 20 6.50 10.44 10.98
N THR A 21 6.28 11.74 11.15
CA THR A 21 5.43 12.29 12.22
C THR A 21 4.00 11.76 12.10
N ARG A 22 3.36 11.90 10.93
CA ARG A 22 2.00 11.34 10.71
C ARG A 22 1.91 9.84 10.97
N SER A 23 2.98 9.09 10.69
CA SER A 23 3.00 7.64 10.96
C SER A 23 3.16 7.34 12.44
N LYS A 24 3.95 8.13 13.17
CA LYS A 24 4.06 8.04 14.63
C LYS A 24 2.72 8.34 15.30
N ASP A 25 2.06 9.42 14.93
CA ASP A 25 0.76 9.80 15.52
C ASP A 25 -0.32 8.73 15.27
N ALA A 26 -0.32 8.10 14.10
CA ALA A 26 -1.21 6.97 13.79
C ALA A 26 -0.95 5.74 14.66
N ILE A 27 0.32 5.43 14.93
CA ILE A 27 0.70 4.31 15.82
C ILE A 27 0.27 4.63 17.25
N ASP A 28 0.56 5.84 17.72
CA ASP A 28 0.23 6.26 19.08
C ASP A 28 -1.31 6.19 19.28
N HIS A 29 -2.11 6.68 18.32
CA HIS A 29 -3.57 6.55 18.36
C HIS A 29 -4.05 5.09 18.38
N HIS A 30 -3.48 4.24 17.52
CA HIS A 30 -3.82 2.81 17.49
C HIS A 30 -3.52 2.13 18.82
N VAL A 31 -2.37 2.41 19.42
CA VAL A 31 -1.95 1.82 20.71
C VAL A 31 -2.87 2.27 21.85
N GLU A 32 -3.26 3.55 21.87
CA GLU A 32 -4.11 4.11 22.92
C GLU A 32 -5.56 3.64 22.85
N THR A 33 -6.08 3.44 21.64
CA THR A 33 -7.53 3.21 21.42
C THR A 33 -7.87 1.80 20.95
N GLY A 34 -6.90 1.06 20.40
CA GLY A 34 -7.13 -0.20 19.68
C GLY A 34 -7.83 -0.02 18.32
N HIS A 35 -8.06 1.20 17.85
CA HIS A 35 -8.76 1.45 16.59
C HIS A 35 -7.90 1.13 15.37
N THR A 36 -8.55 0.73 14.28
CA THR A 36 -7.85 0.46 13.01
C THR A 36 -7.64 1.76 12.22
N ILE A 37 -6.41 1.97 11.76
CA ILE A 37 -6.04 3.12 10.93
C ILE A 37 -5.85 2.68 9.48
N ASP A 38 -6.54 3.34 8.55
CA ASP A 38 -6.17 3.23 7.14
C ASP A 38 -5.05 4.24 6.80
N SER A 39 -4.08 3.72 6.07
CA SER A 39 -2.87 4.40 5.64
C SER A 39 -2.76 4.54 4.13
N SER A 40 -3.79 4.12 3.40
CA SER A 40 -3.84 4.17 1.95
C SER A 40 -3.81 5.63 1.49
N ASN A 41 -2.91 5.97 0.56
CA ASN A 41 -2.85 7.30 -0.04
C ASN A 41 -3.74 7.38 -1.31
N GLY A 42 -4.86 6.63 -1.32
CA GLY A 42 -5.69 6.40 -2.49
C GLY A 42 -5.32 5.12 -3.26
N ILE A 43 -6.20 4.72 -4.17
CA ILE A 43 -5.98 3.60 -5.09
C ILE A 43 -4.91 4.05 -6.09
N VAL A 44 -3.66 3.61 -5.91
CA VAL A 44 -2.68 3.63 -7.00
C VAL A 44 -2.98 2.40 -7.84
N PRO A 45 -3.40 2.53 -9.11
CA PRO A 45 -3.53 1.37 -9.99
C PRO A 45 -2.20 0.62 -9.99
N PRO A 46 -2.20 -0.71 -9.85
CA PRO A 46 -0.96 -1.48 -9.91
C PRO A 46 -0.28 -1.14 -11.25
N GLN A 47 0.92 -0.56 -11.17
CA GLN A 47 1.74 -0.35 -12.35
C GLN A 47 2.23 -1.74 -12.75
N LEU A 48 1.84 -2.21 -13.94
CA LEU A 48 2.52 -3.35 -14.53
C LEU A 48 4.00 -2.97 -14.67
N PRO A 49 4.94 -3.84 -14.28
CA PRO A 49 6.34 -3.58 -14.54
C PRO A 49 6.54 -3.35 -16.04
N ASP A 50 7.43 -2.41 -16.40
CA ASP A 50 7.80 -2.12 -17.79
C ASP A 50 8.62 -3.30 -18.34
N LEU A 51 7.91 -4.37 -18.67
CA LEU A 51 8.48 -5.59 -19.22
C LEU A 51 8.44 -5.50 -20.75
N PRO A 52 9.54 -5.81 -21.45
CA PRO A 52 9.48 -6.00 -22.88
C PRO A 52 8.47 -7.11 -23.20
N GLU A 53 7.66 -6.87 -24.25
CA GLU A 53 6.50 -7.69 -24.67
C GLU A 53 6.83 -9.18 -24.85
N GLU A 54 8.12 -9.52 -24.97
CA GLU A 54 8.66 -10.83 -25.31
C GLU A 54 8.82 -11.79 -24.11
N VAL A 55 8.70 -11.33 -22.85
CA VAL A 55 9.00 -12.15 -21.65
C VAL A 55 7.82 -13.03 -21.20
N PHE A 56 6.66 -12.97 -21.84
CA PHE A 56 5.44 -13.46 -21.19
C PHE A 56 5.02 -14.92 -21.38
N VAL A 57 5.70 -15.76 -22.16
CA VAL A 57 5.13 -17.10 -22.44
C VAL A 57 6.11 -18.28 -22.45
N ARG A 58 7.42 -18.08 -22.65
CA ARG A 58 8.33 -19.22 -22.83
C ARG A 58 8.70 -19.94 -21.53
N ASP A 59 8.75 -19.24 -20.39
CA ASP A 59 9.17 -19.83 -19.12
C ASP A 59 8.02 -20.43 -18.30
N LEU A 60 6.76 -20.20 -18.69
CA LEU A 60 5.56 -20.72 -18.02
C LEU A 60 5.02 -22.01 -18.65
N LEU A 61 5.55 -22.43 -19.81
CA LEU A 61 5.15 -23.66 -20.46
C LEU A 61 6.13 -24.78 -20.08
N PRO A 62 5.66 -25.89 -19.47
CA PRO A 62 6.48 -27.07 -19.29
C PRO A 62 7.02 -27.52 -20.65
N ALA A 63 8.34 -27.74 -20.74
CA ALA A 63 8.94 -28.30 -21.94
C ALA A 63 8.22 -29.62 -22.26
N ARG A 64 7.51 -29.67 -23.40
CA ARG A 64 6.99 -30.93 -23.92
C ARG A 64 8.19 -31.83 -24.21
N SER A 65 8.43 -32.81 -23.35
CA SER A 65 9.26 -33.96 -23.67
C SER A 65 8.61 -34.66 -24.87
N SER A 66 9.28 -34.63 -26.02
CA SER A 66 8.91 -35.47 -27.16
C SER A 66 9.56 -36.84 -26.96
N ASP A 67 8.73 -37.88 -27.03
CA ASP A 67 9.12 -39.30 -27.10
C ASP A 67 9.39 -39.67 -28.57
#